data_AF-A0A1G9YBG4-F1
#
_entry.id   AF-A0A1G9YBG4-F1
#
_cell.length_a   1.000
_cell.length_b   1.000
_cell.length_c   1.000
_cell.angle_alpha   90.00
_cell.angle_beta   90.00
_cell.angle_gamma   90.00
#
_symmetry.space_group_name_H-M   'P 1'
#
loop_
_entity.id
_entity.type
_entity.pdbx_description
1 polymer ?
#
loop_
_entity_poly.entity_id
_entity_poly.type
_entity_poly.pdbx_seq_one_letter_code
_entity_poly.pdbx_strand_id
1 'polypeptide(L)'
;MQVHLIKSPDYPAENFIEVIDVLRSFGGPVNFVSSQIEFKKEDFFFLTREMRSRDIRDFDSQKKRFYLSEIEMPLSWKELFSLCHHYRDAVKPPKEDFVILLTERMNSMNWFSMFEQKRNAFVHCDDWELFTDAPVQYPIAYEVMANVLRCLMKPDFNKPEEWFHEPPIGCMNDLCLQKSNVLLKLKTADICKSCHQKLIDEHVHDQVIEQALHIFEGMRKQLLFRKSLKRNCELVPIKLNHQRRLVFPDIGNLEIKLTRLEMTLYVFYLLHSEGVRLNELSDHRNELLSLYRRFSVHDDDKKIRKRITSLVDPFSNSFSEKKSALNRKLRGLLGKEMGSHYTIKGEPGSAFCIGLAVEYIHIDEEYRLSV
;
A
#
# COMPACT_ATOMS: atom_id res chain seq x y z
N MET A 1 -1.50 29.29 0.20
CA MET A 1 -0.88 28.90 -1.08
C MET A 1 -1.73 27.79 -1.71
N GLN A 2 -1.97 27.79 -3.03
CA GLN A 2 -2.74 26.71 -3.66
C GLN A 2 -1.92 25.90 -4.66
N VAL A 3 -2.18 24.59 -4.66
CA VAL A 3 -1.61 23.62 -5.60
C VAL A 3 -2.76 22.96 -6.36
N HIS A 4 -2.86 23.28 -7.65
CA HIS A 4 -3.83 22.71 -8.57
C HIS A 4 -3.28 21.41 -9.14
N LEU A 5 -3.85 20.29 -8.72
CA LEU A 5 -3.54 18.98 -9.28
C LEU A 5 -4.41 18.75 -10.52
N ILE A 6 -3.76 18.35 -11.60
CA ILE A 6 -4.37 17.96 -12.87
C ILE A 6 -3.87 16.57 -13.24
N LYS A 7 -4.63 15.82 -14.03
CA LYS A 7 -4.24 14.48 -14.47
C LYS A 7 -4.20 14.37 -15.98
N SER A 8 -3.28 13.59 -16.53
CA SER A 8 -3.34 13.20 -17.95
C SER A 8 -4.52 12.25 -18.20
N PRO A 9 -4.93 12.05 -19.47
CA PRO A 9 -5.98 11.08 -19.80
C PRO A 9 -5.64 9.66 -19.35
N ASP A 10 -4.36 9.34 -19.36
CA ASP A 10 -3.83 8.00 -19.06
C ASP A 10 -3.80 7.71 -17.56
N TYR A 11 -4.00 8.71 -16.69
CA TYR A 11 -4.01 8.50 -15.24
C TYR A 11 -5.44 8.25 -14.72
N PRO A 12 -5.70 7.08 -14.08
CA PRO A 12 -7.03 6.72 -13.57
C PRO A 12 -7.57 7.73 -12.56
N ALA A 13 -8.87 8.06 -12.68
CA ALA A 13 -9.52 9.03 -11.80
C ALA A 13 -9.54 8.60 -10.33
N GLU A 14 -9.68 7.29 -10.06
CA GLU A 14 -9.66 6.74 -8.70
C GLU A 14 -8.30 6.97 -8.03
N ASN A 15 -7.21 6.58 -8.70
CA ASN A 15 -5.83 6.81 -8.24
C ASN A 15 -5.55 8.29 -8.01
N PHE A 16 -6.04 9.16 -8.91
CA PHE A 16 -5.92 10.61 -8.78
C PHE A 16 -6.57 11.15 -7.51
N ILE A 17 -7.79 10.70 -7.19
CA ILE A 17 -8.51 11.08 -5.97
C ILE A 17 -7.75 10.61 -4.72
N GLU A 18 -7.23 9.39 -4.72
CA GLU A 18 -6.46 8.87 -3.58
C GLU A 18 -5.22 9.73 -3.25
N VAL A 19 -4.49 10.20 -4.27
CA VAL A 19 -3.34 11.10 -4.08
C VAL A 19 -3.79 12.43 -3.45
N ILE A 20 -4.89 12.99 -3.95
CA ILE A 20 -5.44 14.25 -3.43
C ILE A 20 -5.87 14.09 -1.97
N ASP A 21 -6.55 12.99 -1.63
CA ASP A 21 -7.02 12.72 -0.28
C ASP A 21 -5.85 12.55 0.70
N VAL A 22 -4.79 11.86 0.27
CA VAL A 22 -3.55 11.77 1.04
C VAL A 22 -2.97 13.16 1.30
N LEU A 23 -2.79 13.99 0.26
CA LEU A 23 -2.23 15.34 0.42
C LEU A 23 -3.09 16.24 1.32
N ARG A 24 -4.42 16.17 1.18
CA ARG A 24 -5.37 16.93 2.01
C ARG A 24 -5.44 16.45 3.46
N SER A 25 -5.03 15.23 3.75
CA SER A 25 -4.97 14.73 5.13
C SER A 25 -3.92 15.44 5.99
N PHE A 26 -2.97 16.16 5.36
CA PHE A 26 -1.95 16.95 6.04
C PHE A 26 -2.33 18.44 6.02
N GLY A 27 -2.83 18.95 7.15
CA GLY A 27 -3.18 20.35 7.31
C GLY A 27 -1.96 21.29 7.26
N GLY A 28 -2.18 22.51 6.77
CA GLY A 28 -1.17 23.56 6.70
C GLY A 28 -1.53 24.67 5.70
N PRO A 29 -0.61 25.62 5.44
CA PRO A 29 -0.86 26.78 4.56
C PRO A 29 -0.91 26.45 3.06
N VAL A 30 -0.49 25.26 2.64
CA VAL A 30 -0.58 24.74 1.27
C VAL A 30 -1.88 23.96 1.12
N ASN A 31 -2.77 24.47 0.26
CA ASN A 31 -4.06 23.86 -0.04
C ASN A 31 -3.99 23.11 -1.37
N PHE A 32 -4.38 21.83 -1.36
CA PHE A 32 -4.40 20.99 -2.56
C PHE A 32 -5.81 20.96 -3.17
N VAL A 33 -5.94 21.46 -4.39
CA VAL A 33 -7.20 21.52 -5.12
C VAL A 33 -7.15 20.62 -6.34
N SER A 34 -8.25 19.91 -6.58
CA SER A 34 -8.41 18.99 -7.69
C SER A 34 -9.09 19.72 -8.84
N SER A 35 -8.45 19.75 -10.00
CA SER A 35 -9.09 20.25 -11.21
C SER A 35 -10.08 19.23 -11.78
N GLN A 36 -11.17 19.76 -12.35
CA GLN A 36 -12.17 18.97 -13.10
C GLN A 36 -11.92 19.00 -14.62
N ILE A 37 -10.81 19.60 -15.08
CA ILE A 37 -10.48 19.60 -16.51
C ILE A 37 -10.07 18.19 -16.92
N GLU A 38 -10.79 17.66 -17.91
CA GLU A 38 -10.44 16.45 -18.62
C GLU A 38 -9.76 16.80 -19.93
N PHE A 39 -8.53 16.35 -20.10
CA PHE A 39 -7.86 16.42 -21.40
C PHE A 39 -8.41 15.32 -22.30
N LYS A 40 -8.64 15.66 -23.56
CA LYS A 40 -9.04 14.71 -24.59
C LYS A 40 -7.83 14.37 -25.45
N LYS A 41 -7.62 13.09 -25.79
CA LYS A 41 -6.45 12.69 -26.60
C LYS A 41 -6.50 13.34 -27.98
N GLU A 42 -7.69 13.64 -28.49
CA GLU A 42 -7.93 14.31 -29.77
C GLU A 42 -7.42 15.76 -29.80
N ASP A 43 -7.45 16.45 -28.65
CA ASP A 43 -6.97 17.82 -28.52
C ASP A 43 -5.43 17.89 -28.48
N PHE A 44 -4.77 16.76 -28.21
CA PHE A 44 -3.32 16.65 -28.05
C PHE A 44 -2.78 15.44 -28.82
N PHE A 45 -2.49 15.64 -30.10
CA PHE A 45 -1.98 14.59 -31.02
C PHE A 45 -0.79 13.78 -30.46
N PHE A 46 0.05 14.36 -29.60
CA PHE A 46 1.16 13.61 -29.00
C PHE A 46 0.71 12.52 -28.01
N LEU A 47 -0.48 12.63 -27.42
CA LEU A 47 -1.06 11.61 -26.53
C LEU A 47 -1.52 10.36 -27.29
N THR A 48 -1.79 10.47 -28.59
CA THR A 48 -2.19 9.34 -29.44
C THR A 48 -1.00 8.58 -30.03
N ARG A 49 0.24 8.93 -29.68
CA ARG A 49 1.45 8.30 -30.23
C ARG A 49 1.75 6.97 -29.52
N GLU A 50 1.91 5.90 -30.29
CA GLU A 50 2.29 4.57 -29.79
C GLU A 50 3.67 4.15 -30.31
N MET A 51 4.43 3.42 -29.50
CA MET A 51 5.71 2.81 -29.86
C MET A 51 5.47 1.64 -30.80
N ARG A 52 6.24 1.60 -31.90
CA ARG A 52 6.23 0.44 -32.78
C ARG A 52 7.16 -0.63 -32.19
N SER A 53 6.89 -1.90 -32.51
CA SER A 53 7.64 -3.06 -32.00
C SER A 53 9.16 -3.02 -32.23
N ARG A 54 9.65 -2.18 -33.16
CA ARG A 54 11.08 -1.97 -33.42
C ARG A 54 11.74 -1.00 -32.42
N ASP A 55 10.99 -0.05 -31.88
CA ASP A 55 11.49 1.00 -30.98
C ASP A 55 11.69 0.48 -29.54
N ILE A 56 11.10 -0.68 -29.21
CA ILE A 56 11.12 -1.29 -27.87
C ILE A 56 12.49 -1.89 -27.51
N ARG A 57 13.32 -2.25 -28.52
CA ARG A 57 14.59 -2.96 -28.29
C ARG A 57 15.66 -2.12 -27.59
N ASP A 58 15.53 -0.80 -27.62
CA ASP A 58 16.51 0.15 -27.06
C ASP A 58 16.10 0.69 -25.67
N PHE A 59 14.92 0.30 -25.16
CA PHE A 59 14.47 0.69 -23.81
C PHE A 59 14.88 -0.37 -22.79
N ASP A 60 16.10 -0.25 -22.25
CA ASP A 60 16.56 -1.06 -21.12
C ASP A 60 15.85 -0.63 -19.82
N SER A 61 14.64 -1.14 -19.61
CA SER A 61 14.02 -1.21 -18.29
C SER A 61 14.44 -2.55 -17.69
N GLN A 62 15.14 -2.53 -16.55
CA GLN A 62 15.76 -3.73 -15.94
C GLN A 62 14.76 -4.77 -15.39
N LYS A 63 13.80 -5.25 -16.19
CA LYS A 63 13.31 -6.64 -16.26
C LYS A 63 12.19 -6.77 -17.30
N LYS A 64 12.29 -7.83 -18.12
CA LYS A 64 11.35 -8.24 -19.18
C LYS A 64 9.88 -8.25 -18.72
N ARG A 65 9.06 -7.36 -19.30
CA ARG A 65 7.63 -7.65 -19.55
C ARG A 65 7.53 -8.25 -20.95
N PHE A 66 7.25 -9.55 -21.04
CA PHE A 66 6.76 -10.15 -22.29
C PHE A 66 5.24 -10.15 -22.28
N TYR A 67 4.68 -9.77 -23.44
CA TYR A 67 3.27 -9.48 -23.79
C TYR A 67 2.74 -8.11 -23.38
N LEU A 68 2.94 -7.09 -24.22
CA LEU A 68 2.06 -5.92 -24.27
C LEU A 68 1.91 -5.43 -25.72
N SER A 69 0.69 -5.57 -26.25
CA SER A 69 0.15 -4.71 -27.30
C SER A 69 0.24 -3.24 -26.86
N GLU A 70 0.67 -2.37 -27.77
CA GLU A 70 0.56 -0.89 -27.67
C GLU A 70 1.26 -0.25 -26.46
N ILE A 71 2.61 -0.21 -26.47
CA ILE A 71 3.36 0.65 -25.54
C ILE A 71 3.21 2.09 -26.00
N GLU A 72 2.69 2.95 -25.15
CA GLU A 72 2.54 4.38 -25.40
C GLU A 72 3.92 5.10 -25.47
N MET A 73 4.14 5.99 -26.46
CA MET A 73 5.44 6.67 -26.61
C MET A 73 5.73 7.63 -25.45
N PRO A 74 6.97 7.65 -24.89
CA PRO A 74 7.35 8.63 -23.88
C PRO A 74 7.16 10.08 -24.35
N LEU A 75 6.66 10.93 -23.47
CA LEU A 75 6.46 12.35 -23.75
C LEU A 75 7.69 13.16 -23.37
N SER A 76 8.05 14.12 -24.21
CA SER A 76 9.01 15.15 -23.84
C SER A 76 8.48 16.01 -22.70
N TRP A 77 9.37 16.64 -21.94
CA TRP A 77 8.96 17.60 -20.91
C TRP A 77 8.17 18.76 -21.49
N LYS A 78 8.46 19.18 -22.72
CA LYS A 78 7.69 20.22 -23.42
C LYS A 78 6.25 19.80 -23.65
N GLU A 79 6.01 18.55 -24.05
CA GLU A 79 4.65 18.00 -24.21
C GLU A 79 3.93 17.92 -22.85
N LEU A 80 4.60 17.45 -21.81
CA LEU A 80 4.03 17.38 -20.45
C LEU A 80 3.67 18.77 -19.89
N PHE A 81 4.57 19.73 -20.00
CA PHE A 81 4.31 21.10 -19.55
C PHE A 81 3.26 21.81 -20.41
N SER A 82 3.08 21.43 -21.68
CA SER A 82 2.01 22.00 -22.52
C SER A 82 0.61 21.72 -21.96
N LEU A 83 0.39 20.59 -21.27
CA LEU A 83 -0.86 20.29 -20.58
C LEU A 83 -1.07 21.24 -19.38
N CYS A 84 0.00 21.55 -18.64
CA CYS A 84 -0.04 22.54 -17.57
C CYS A 84 -0.33 23.95 -18.09
N HIS A 85 0.29 24.33 -19.20
CA HIS A 85 0.05 25.63 -19.85
C HIS A 85 -1.38 25.73 -20.37
N HIS A 86 -1.89 24.70 -21.02
CA HIS A 86 -3.28 24.64 -21.46
C HIS A 86 -4.26 24.81 -20.29
N TYR A 87 -4.00 24.12 -19.17
CA TYR A 87 -4.79 24.31 -17.94
C TYR A 87 -4.76 25.76 -17.45
N ARG A 88 -3.59 26.39 -17.44
CA ARG A 88 -3.46 27.80 -17.01
C ARG A 88 -4.19 28.75 -17.95
N ASP A 89 -4.20 28.49 -19.24
CA ASP A 89 -4.91 29.33 -20.22
C ASP A 89 -6.43 29.20 -20.06
N ALA A 90 -6.91 27.99 -19.79
CA ALA A 90 -8.34 27.69 -19.61
C ALA A 90 -8.89 28.19 -18.26
N VAL A 91 -8.21 27.90 -17.15
CA VAL A 91 -8.70 28.19 -15.79
C VAL A 91 -8.19 29.50 -15.22
N LYS A 92 -7.06 30.00 -15.75
CA LYS A 92 -6.41 31.24 -15.30
C LYS A 92 -6.18 31.28 -13.78
N PRO A 93 -5.57 30.23 -13.17
CA PRO A 93 -5.20 30.30 -11.76
C PRO A 93 -4.17 31.43 -11.56
N PRO A 94 -4.11 32.05 -10.36
CA PRO A 94 -3.08 33.03 -10.01
C PRO A 94 -1.67 32.54 -10.37
N LYS A 95 -0.80 33.47 -10.79
CA LYS A 95 0.59 33.13 -11.16
C LYS A 95 1.41 32.53 -10.02
N GLU A 96 1.04 32.85 -8.77
CA GLU A 96 1.66 32.32 -7.56
C GLU A 96 1.20 30.90 -7.21
N ASP A 97 0.08 30.45 -7.81
CA ASP A 97 -0.44 29.10 -7.60
C ASP A 97 0.35 28.09 -8.43
N PHE A 98 0.47 26.88 -7.88
CA PHE A 98 1.16 25.76 -8.52
C PHE A 98 0.19 24.97 -9.40
N VAL A 99 0.67 24.45 -10.53
CA VAL A 99 -0.08 23.49 -11.35
C VAL A 99 0.77 22.25 -11.52
N ILE A 100 0.30 21.11 -11.05
CA ILE A 100 1.08 19.88 -11.02
C ILE A 100 0.31 18.78 -11.76
N LEU A 101 0.92 18.28 -12.83
CA LEU A 101 0.39 17.19 -13.65
C LEU A 101 0.76 15.83 -13.09
N LEU A 102 -0.23 14.98 -12.84
CA LEU A 102 -0.05 13.57 -12.51
C LEU A 102 -0.28 12.73 -13.77
N THR A 103 0.69 11.86 -14.10
CA THR A 103 0.65 11.06 -15.34
C THR A 103 1.31 9.70 -15.20
N GLU A 104 0.67 8.65 -15.71
CA GLU A 104 1.31 7.33 -15.88
C GLU A 104 2.16 7.28 -17.16
N ARG A 105 1.97 8.22 -18.08
CA ARG A 105 2.79 8.34 -19.29
C ARG A 105 4.27 8.55 -18.94
N MET A 106 5.15 7.73 -19.53
CA MET A 106 6.60 7.87 -19.39
C MET A 106 7.06 9.23 -19.92
N ASN A 107 8.09 9.81 -19.30
CA ASN A 107 8.76 10.98 -19.85
C ASN A 107 10.07 10.60 -20.55
N SER A 108 10.46 11.35 -21.57
CA SER A 108 11.61 11.06 -22.44
C SER A 108 12.95 10.96 -21.72
N MET A 109 13.03 11.54 -20.52
CA MET A 109 14.24 11.58 -19.70
C MET A 109 14.18 10.59 -18.51
N ASN A 110 13.10 9.81 -18.38
CA ASN A 110 12.91 8.77 -17.38
C ASN A 110 12.97 9.23 -15.90
N TRP A 111 12.58 10.48 -15.61
CA TRP A 111 12.57 11.05 -14.26
C TRP A 111 11.26 10.77 -13.51
N PHE A 112 11.31 10.68 -12.18
CA PHE A 112 10.09 10.57 -11.37
C PHE A 112 9.25 11.85 -11.39
N SER A 113 9.90 13.00 -11.51
CA SER A 113 9.23 14.29 -11.57
C SER A 113 10.16 15.37 -12.10
N MET A 114 9.59 16.48 -12.56
CA MET A 114 10.33 17.69 -12.90
C MET A 114 9.44 18.92 -12.73
N PHE A 115 10.07 20.07 -12.50
CA PHE A 115 9.41 21.36 -12.36
C PHE A 115 10.03 22.42 -13.28
N GLU A 116 9.26 23.47 -13.57
CA GLU A 116 9.72 24.66 -14.30
C GLU A 116 9.49 25.94 -13.49
N GLN A 117 10.15 27.03 -13.89
CA GLN A 117 10.11 28.32 -13.19
C GLN A 117 8.69 28.91 -13.03
N LYS A 118 7.74 28.55 -13.91
CA LYS A 118 6.35 29.04 -13.86
C LYS A 118 5.47 28.30 -12.85
N ARG A 119 6.08 27.68 -11.83
CA ARG A 119 5.39 26.88 -10.79
C ARG A 119 4.53 25.77 -11.43
N ASN A 120 5.01 25.20 -12.53
CA ASN A 120 4.44 23.99 -13.09
C ASN A 120 5.36 22.82 -12.79
N ALA A 121 4.77 21.66 -12.56
CA ALA A 121 5.52 20.42 -12.41
C ALA A 121 4.75 19.26 -13.04
N PHE A 122 5.44 18.17 -13.30
CA PHE A 122 4.79 16.89 -13.53
C PHE A 122 5.39 15.84 -12.58
N VAL A 123 4.57 14.84 -12.23
CA VAL A 123 4.96 13.67 -11.45
C VAL A 123 4.53 12.43 -12.23
N HIS A 124 5.50 11.54 -12.46
CA HIS A 124 5.25 10.23 -13.02
C HIS A 124 4.65 9.31 -11.95
N CYS A 125 3.55 8.64 -12.28
CA CYS A 125 2.71 7.93 -11.33
C CYS A 125 2.75 6.40 -11.48
N ASP A 126 3.48 5.87 -12.47
CA ASP A 126 3.62 4.43 -12.71
C ASP A 126 4.96 3.89 -12.16
N ASP A 127 5.10 2.55 -12.12
CA ASP A 127 6.31 1.79 -11.76
C ASP A 127 6.85 2.01 -10.33
N TRP A 128 6.10 2.67 -9.44
CA TRP A 128 6.54 2.91 -8.06
C TRP A 128 6.68 1.60 -7.26
N GLU A 129 5.90 0.57 -7.60
CA GLU A 129 5.96 -0.77 -6.99
C GLU A 129 7.30 -1.48 -7.23
N LEU A 130 8.09 -1.04 -8.21
CA LEU A 130 9.43 -1.57 -8.45
C LEU A 130 10.44 -1.14 -7.37
N PHE A 131 10.16 -0.03 -6.68
CA PHE A 131 11.08 0.60 -5.73
C PHE A 131 10.59 0.52 -4.29
N THR A 132 9.27 0.51 -4.10
CA THR A 132 8.65 0.55 -2.80
C THR A 132 7.40 -0.30 -2.71
N ASP A 133 7.21 -0.88 -1.53
CA ASP A 133 5.99 -1.61 -1.19
C ASP A 133 4.88 -0.71 -0.64
N ALA A 134 5.12 0.58 -0.42
CA ALA A 134 4.06 1.50 0.02
C ALA A 134 2.98 1.67 -1.06
N PRO A 135 1.72 1.96 -0.67
CA PRO A 135 0.70 2.39 -1.63
C PRO A 135 1.21 3.58 -2.46
N VAL A 136 1.03 3.51 -3.78
CA VAL A 136 1.66 4.42 -4.75
C VAL A 136 1.28 5.90 -4.55
N GLN A 137 0.12 6.17 -3.96
CA GLN A 137 -0.31 7.53 -3.65
C GLN A 137 0.65 8.27 -2.71
N TYR A 138 1.38 7.56 -1.85
CA TYR A 138 2.31 8.17 -0.89
C TYR A 138 3.60 8.69 -1.55
N PRO A 139 4.38 7.91 -2.33
CA PRO A 139 5.53 8.45 -3.05
C PRO A 139 5.12 9.50 -4.10
N ILE A 140 3.94 9.40 -4.72
CA ILE A 140 3.44 10.46 -5.61
C ILE A 140 3.21 11.76 -4.81
N ALA A 141 2.52 11.70 -3.67
CA ALA A 141 2.29 12.85 -2.80
C ALA A 141 3.62 13.48 -2.31
N TYR A 142 4.63 12.66 -2.02
CA TYR A 142 5.98 13.13 -1.71
C TYR A 142 6.55 13.99 -2.84
N GLU A 143 6.52 13.50 -4.08
CA GLU A 143 7.05 14.23 -5.24
C GLU A 143 6.24 15.50 -5.55
N VAL A 144 4.93 15.50 -5.34
CA VAL A 144 4.10 16.72 -5.44
C VAL A 144 4.65 17.80 -4.51
N MET A 145 4.79 17.48 -3.22
CA MET A 145 5.23 18.46 -2.23
C MET A 145 6.71 18.85 -2.40
N ALA A 146 7.57 17.89 -2.76
CA ALA A 146 8.97 18.17 -3.07
C ALA A 146 9.11 19.17 -4.24
N ASN A 147 8.30 19.03 -5.30
CA ASN A 147 8.34 19.98 -6.41
C ASN A 147 7.79 21.37 -6.03
N VAL A 148 6.82 21.47 -5.12
CA VAL A 148 6.39 22.76 -4.56
C VAL A 148 7.58 23.45 -3.89
N LEU A 149 8.30 22.76 -3.00
CA LEU A 149 9.47 23.32 -2.33
C LEU A 149 10.59 23.66 -3.32
N ARG A 150 10.91 22.78 -4.27
CA ARG A 150 11.95 23.04 -5.29
C ARG A 150 11.65 24.28 -6.14
N CYS A 151 10.39 24.48 -6.52
CA CYS A 151 9.98 25.70 -7.20
C CYS A 151 10.20 26.95 -6.32
N LEU A 152 9.86 26.86 -5.03
CA LEU A 152 10.05 27.95 -4.07
C LEU A 152 11.51 28.26 -3.77
N MET A 153 12.41 27.27 -3.90
CA MET A 153 13.86 27.47 -3.83
C MET A 153 14.42 28.28 -5.02
N LYS A 154 13.64 28.50 -6.09
CA LYS A 154 14.06 29.24 -7.30
C LYS A 154 15.48 28.88 -7.77
N PRO A 155 15.78 27.59 -8.01
CA PRO A 155 17.11 27.20 -8.47
C PRO A 155 17.42 27.82 -9.83
N ASP A 156 18.68 28.18 -10.05
CA ASP A 156 19.15 28.62 -11.36
C ASP A 156 19.28 27.40 -12.28
N PHE A 157 18.45 27.33 -13.32
CA PHE A 157 18.47 26.25 -14.30
C PHE A 157 19.74 26.23 -15.16
N ASN A 158 20.55 27.29 -15.13
CA ASN A 158 21.88 27.29 -15.75
C ASN A 158 22.94 26.62 -14.86
N LYS A 159 22.65 26.47 -13.56
CA LYS A 159 23.53 25.83 -12.55
C LYS A 159 22.72 24.87 -11.67
N PRO A 160 22.04 23.87 -12.27
CA PRO A 160 21.11 23.02 -11.53
C PRO A 160 21.82 22.21 -10.44
N GLU A 161 23.08 21.83 -10.66
CA GLU A 161 23.88 20.96 -9.79
C GLU A 161 24.09 21.51 -8.37
N GLU A 162 23.96 22.82 -8.15
CA GLU A 162 24.23 23.44 -6.83
C GLU A 162 23.22 23.00 -5.75
N TRP A 163 22.01 22.60 -6.16
CA TRP A 163 20.90 22.33 -5.24
C TRP A 163 20.41 20.88 -5.27
N PHE A 164 21.03 20.03 -6.09
CA PHE A 164 20.75 18.59 -6.14
C PHE A 164 21.92 17.79 -5.60
N HIS A 165 21.65 16.70 -4.88
CA HIS A 165 22.70 15.91 -4.24
C HIS A 165 23.11 14.69 -5.05
N GLU A 166 24.41 14.61 -5.31
CA GLU A 166 25.10 13.44 -5.82
C GLU A 166 26.45 13.26 -5.10
N PRO A 167 26.66 12.18 -4.33
CA PRO A 167 25.74 11.06 -4.08
C PRO A 167 24.48 11.48 -3.28
N PRO A 168 23.39 10.69 -3.33
CA PRO A 168 22.18 10.96 -2.57
C PRO A 168 22.45 10.82 -1.05
N ILE A 169 21.86 11.72 -0.25
CA ILE A 169 22.08 11.80 1.21
C ILE A 169 20.80 11.62 2.03
N GLY A 170 19.67 11.35 1.39
CA GLY A 170 18.34 11.25 2.00
C GLY A 170 17.53 12.54 1.98
N CYS A 171 17.96 13.56 1.25
CA CYS A 171 17.27 14.84 1.15
C CYS A 171 16.18 14.80 0.05
N MET A 172 15.16 15.65 0.15
CA MET A 172 14.18 15.87 -0.92
C MET A 172 14.80 16.19 -2.29
N ASN A 173 16.00 16.77 -2.31
CA ASN A 173 16.74 17.14 -3.51
C ASN A 173 17.84 16.15 -3.89
N ASP A 174 17.81 14.93 -3.38
CA ASP A 174 18.63 13.87 -3.95
C ASP A 174 18.32 13.68 -5.43
N LEU A 175 19.36 13.69 -6.27
CA LEU A 175 19.19 13.61 -7.72
C LEU A 175 18.72 12.22 -8.17
N CYS A 176 19.08 11.17 -7.43
CA CYS A 176 18.64 9.79 -7.70
C CYS A 176 18.84 9.34 -9.16
N LEU A 177 20.03 9.59 -9.76
CA LEU A 177 20.36 9.13 -11.12
C LEU A 177 20.09 7.63 -11.33
N GLN A 178 20.40 6.82 -10.31
CA GLN A 178 19.89 5.46 -10.22
C GLN A 178 18.51 5.49 -9.56
N LYS A 179 17.46 5.03 -10.27
CA LYS A 179 16.08 5.07 -9.78
C LYS A 179 15.88 4.44 -8.40
N SER A 180 16.62 3.37 -8.08
CA SER A 180 16.59 2.71 -6.76
C SER A 180 16.98 3.63 -5.59
N ASN A 181 17.75 4.68 -5.84
CA ASN A 181 18.17 5.65 -4.82
C ASN A 181 17.01 6.50 -4.30
N VAL A 182 15.87 6.55 -5.02
CA VAL A 182 14.65 7.24 -4.57
C VAL A 182 14.19 6.75 -3.19
N LEU A 183 14.48 5.50 -2.86
CA LEU A 183 14.11 4.89 -1.60
C LEU A 183 14.84 5.52 -0.41
N LEU A 184 16.05 6.06 -0.59
CA LEU A 184 16.81 6.70 0.49
C LEU A 184 16.11 7.98 0.94
N LYS A 185 15.74 8.87 0.02
CA LYS A 185 15.02 10.11 0.36
C LYS A 185 13.61 9.85 0.90
N LEU A 186 12.90 8.84 0.35
CA LEU A 186 11.59 8.44 0.85
C LEU A 186 11.65 7.86 2.27
N LYS A 187 12.71 7.11 2.60
CA LYS A 187 12.93 6.58 3.97
C LYS A 187 13.40 7.64 4.92
N THR A 188 14.25 8.57 4.48
CA THR A 188 14.84 9.58 5.36
C THR A 188 13.83 10.68 5.65
N ALA A 189 13.03 11.06 4.65
CA ALA A 189 11.96 12.05 4.72
C ALA A 189 12.43 13.41 5.27
N ASP A 190 13.58 13.87 4.78
CA ASP A 190 14.30 15.00 5.35
C ASP A 190 14.64 16.07 4.30
N ILE A 191 14.91 17.27 4.79
CA ILE A 191 15.44 18.40 4.04
C ILE A 191 16.78 18.75 4.68
N CYS A 192 17.87 18.51 3.95
CA CYS A 192 19.20 18.77 4.50
C CYS A 192 19.41 20.25 4.84
N LYS A 193 20.40 20.53 5.70
CA LYS A 193 20.69 21.88 6.19
C LYS A 193 20.87 22.92 5.06
N SER A 194 21.55 22.59 3.96
CA SER A 194 21.76 23.53 2.85
C SER A 194 20.47 23.81 2.07
N CYS A 195 19.66 22.79 1.81
CA CYS A 195 18.35 22.96 1.16
C CYS A 195 17.38 23.74 2.05
N HIS A 196 17.39 23.47 3.36
CA HIS A 196 16.60 24.21 4.34
C HIS A 196 17.03 25.69 4.40
N GLN A 197 18.34 25.96 4.45
CA GLN A 197 18.85 27.33 4.43
C GLN A 197 18.41 28.07 3.17
N LYS A 198 18.48 27.41 2.00
CA LYS A 198 18.03 28.01 0.74
C LYS A 198 16.54 28.36 0.75
N LEU A 199 15.69 27.54 1.38
CA LEU A 199 14.26 27.87 1.56
C LEU A 199 14.08 29.12 2.43
N ILE A 200 14.86 29.26 3.51
CA ILE A 200 14.87 30.45 4.37
C ILE A 200 15.32 31.68 3.56
N ASP A 201 16.40 31.56 2.80
CA ASP A 201 16.96 32.67 2.01
C ASP A 201 15.96 33.16 0.94
N GLU A 202 15.15 32.25 0.39
CA GLU A 202 14.05 32.57 -0.52
C GLU A 202 12.75 33.01 0.18
N HIS A 203 12.80 33.23 1.50
CA HIS A 203 11.70 33.71 2.34
C HIS A 203 10.48 32.79 2.30
N VAL A 204 10.71 31.48 2.19
CA VAL A 204 9.65 30.48 2.32
C VAL A 204 9.20 30.42 3.78
N HIS A 205 7.91 30.61 4.01
CA HIS A 205 7.35 30.64 5.36
C HIS A 205 7.49 29.29 6.07
N ASP A 206 7.93 29.29 7.34
CA ASP A 206 8.23 28.07 8.12
C ASP A 206 7.08 27.05 8.12
N GLN A 207 5.83 27.51 8.30
CA GLN A 207 4.65 26.65 8.23
C GLN A 207 4.51 25.84 6.92
N VAL A 208 5.02 26.34 5.79
CA VAL A 208 5.05 25.59 4.52
C VAL A 208 6.08 24.46 4.59
N ILE A 209 7.25 24.74 5.18
CA ILE A 209 8.32 23.76 5.39
C ILE A 209 7.87 22.69 6.39
N GLU A 210 7.24 23.09 7.49
CA GLU A 210 6.67 22.17 8.49
C GLU A 210 5.60 21.25 7.89
N GLN A 211 4.68 21.81 7.08
CA GLN A 211 3.69 20.98 6.37
C GLN A 211 4.37 19.99 5.43
N ALA A 212 5.43 20.40 4.72
CA ALA A 212 6.19 19.51 3.85
C ALA A 212 6.83 18.35 4.63
N LEU A 213 7.50 18.66 5.74
CA LEU A 213 8.11 17.65 6.62
C LEU A 213 7.06 16.71 7.21
N HIS A 214 5.87 17.21 7.58
CA HIS A 214 4.76 16.36 8.03
C HIS A 214 4.28 15.41 6.94
N ILE A 215 4.14 15.90 5.70
CA ILE A 215 3.81 15.05 4.55
C ILE A 215 4.90 13.99 4.38
N PHE A 216 6.17 14.38 4.29
CA PHE A 216 7.30 13.46 4.12
C PHE A 216 7.37 12.40 5.22
N GLU A 217 7.21 12.79 6.49
CA GLU A 217 7.18 11.88 7.63
C GLU A 217 5.98 10.93 7.58
N GLY A 218 4.81 11.41 7.13
CA GLY A 218 3.66 10.57 6.83
C GLY A 218 3.99 9.47 5.82
N MET A 219 4.69 9.82 4.74
CA MET A 219 5.14 8.86 3.72
C MET A 219 6.13 7.85 4.32
N ARG A 220 7.12 8.33 5.07
CA ARG A 220 8.10 7.50 5.76
C ARG A 220 7.42 6.49 6.69
N LYS A 221 6.41 6.92 7.45
CA LYS A 221 5.64 6.02 8.33
C LYS A 221 4.95 4.91 7.54
N GLN A 222 4.39 5.20 6.37
CA GLN A 222 3.76 4.17 5.53
C GLN A 222 4.77 3.17 4.95
N LEU A 223 5.94 3.68 4.55
CA LEU A 223 7.06 2.87 4.08
C LEU A 223 7.62 1.96 5.17
N LEU A 224 7.83 2.53 6.36
CA LEU A 224 8.32 1.81 7.53
C LEU A 224 7.26 0.87 8.09
N PHE A 225 5.98 1.22 8.07
CA PHE A 225 4.89 0.34 8.50
C PHE A 225 4.83 -0.90 7.62
N ARG A 226 4.90 -0.79 6.29
CA ARG A 226 4.94 -1.98 5.42
C ARG A 226 6.26 -2.74 5.49
N LYS A 227 7.39 -2.05 5.67
CA LYS A 227 8.67 -2.73 5.94
C LYS A 227 8.64 -3.41 7.31
N SER A 228 7.94 -2.87 8.29
CA SER A 228 7.68 -3.48 9.60
C SER A 228 6.67 -4.60 9.46
N LEU A 229 5.68 -4.57 8.57
CA LEU A 229 4.85 -5.74 8.27
C LEU A 229 5.62 -6.83 7.52
N LYS A 230 6.59 -6.46 6.68
CA LYS A 230 7.45 -7.40 5.95
C LYS A 230 8.64 -7.92 6.77
N ARG A 231 9.20 -7.12 7.69
CA ARG A 231 10.18 -7.54 8.70
C ARG A 231 9.49 -8.26 9.85
N ASN A 232 8.32 -7.78 10.27
CA ASN A 232 7.40 -8.44 11.19
C ASN A 232 6.40 -9.31 10.40
N CYS A 233 6.93 -10.16 9.53
CA CYS A 233 6.49 -11.56 9.55
C CYS A 233 7.06 -12.28 10.79
N GLU A 234 7.31 -11.55 11.88
CA GLU A 234 7.25 -12.09 13.22
C GLU A 234 5.79 -12.45 13.43
N LEU A 235 5.57 -13.72 13.73
CA LEU A 235 4.26 -14.21 14.15
C LEU A 235 3.81 -13.28 15.29
N VAL A 236 2.61 -12.73 15.19
CA VAL A 236 1.96 -12.01 16.28
C VAL A 236 1.18 -13.04 17.09
N PRO A 237 1.16 -12.94 18.43
CA PRO A 237 0.38 -13.84 19.23
C PRO A 237 -1.11 -13.73 18.91
N ILE A 238 -1.79 -14.87 18.86
CA ILE A 238 -3.25 -14.93 18.82
C ILE A 238 -3.76 -15.30 20.20
N LYS A 239 -4.75 -14.54 20.68
CA LYS A 239 -5.36 -14.75 21.99
C LYS A 239 -6.84 -15.08 21.89
N LEU A 240 -7.27 -16.21 22.46
CA LEU A 240 -8.68 -16.47 22.78
C LEU A 240 -8.97 -15.96 24.19
N ASN A 241 -9.73 -14.87 24.28
CA ASN A 241 -10.03 -14.22 25.55
C ASN A 241 -11.29 -14.79 26.24
N HIS A 242 -11.49 -14.44 27.52
CA HIS A 242 -12.67 -14.78 28.32
C HIS A 242 -14.01 -14.37 27.71
N GLN A 243 -14.02 -13.40 26.80
CA GLN A 243 -15.22 -12.95 26.08
C GLN A 243 -15.51 -13.82 24.84
N ARG A 244 -14.81 -14.94 24.64
CA ARG A 244 -14.92 -15.86 23.49
C ARG A 244 -14.54 -15.21 22.16
N ARG A 245 -13.61 -14.25 22.20
CA ARG A 245 -13.11 -13.54 21.02
C ARG A 245 -11.68 -13.94 20.75
N LEU A 246 -11.38 -14.17 19.47
CA LEU A 246 -10.02 -14.34 18.99
C LEU A 246 -9.49 -12.99 18.55
N VAL A 247 -8.43 -12.53 19.22
CA VAL A 247 -7.82 -11.23 18.99
C VAL A 247 -6.33 -11.36 18.74
N PHE A 248 -5.77 -10.42 18.00
CA PHE A 248 -4.33 -10.21 17.84
C PHE A 248 -3.92 -9.02 18.72
N PRO A 249 -3.42 -9.24 19.96
CA PRO A 249 -3.16 -8.16 20.91
C PRO A 249 -2.20 -7.10 20.36
N ASP A 250 -1.16 -7.57 19.67
CA ASP A 250 -0.07 -6.74 19.16
C ASP A 250 -0.46 -5.94 17.90
N ILE A 251 -1.63 -6.21 17.33
CA ILE A 251 -2.23 -5.44 16.22
C ILE A 251 -3.44 -4.66 16.74
N GLY A 252 -3.29 -4.00 17.89
CA GLY A 252 -4.35 -3.17 18.47
C GLY A 252 -5.62 -3.95 18.85
N ASN A 253 -5.46 -5.18 19.35
CA ASN A 253 -6.56 -6.11 19.67
C ASN A 253 -7.50 -6.41 18.49
N LEU A 254 -6.96 -6.52 17.28
CA LEU A 254 -7.73 -6.84 16.08
C LEU A 254 -8.48 -8.16 16.25
N GLU A 255 -9.81 -8.14 16.15
CA GLU A 255 -10.68 -9.31 16.36
C GLU A 255 -11.02 -10.03 15.04
N ILE A 256 -10.88 -11.36 15.01
CA ILE A 256 -11.39 -12.18 13.91
C ILE A 256 -12.82 -12.66 14.16
N LYS A 257 -13.75 -12.25 13.29
CA LYS A 257 -15.17 -12.61 13.36
C LYS A 257 -15.45 -13.97 12.72
N LEU A 258 -15.47 -15.03 13.55
CA LEU A 258 -15.78 -16.40 13.13
C LEU A 258 -17.22 -16.80 13.51
N THR A 259 -17.81 -17.67 12.70
CA THR A 259 -19.02 -18.39 13.12
C THR A 259 -18.68 -19.39 14.22
N ARG A 260 -19.68 -19.85 14.98
CA ARG A 260 -19.48 -20.84 16.06
C ARG A 260 -18.75 -22.11 15.59
N LEU A 261 -19.07 -22.61 14.39
CA LEU A 261 -18.41 -23.79 13.81
C LEU A 261 -16.97 -23.47 13.38
N GLU A 262 -16.73 -22.32 12.76
CA GLU A 262 -15.37 -21.89 12.38
C GLU A 262 -14.49 -21.68 13.62
N MET A 263 -15.04 -21.07 14.68
CA MET A 263 -14.36 -20.87 15.96
C MET A 263 -13.97 -22.21 16.59
N THR A 264 -14.91 -23.16 16.65
CA THR A 264 -14.66 -24.50 17.18
C THR A 264 -13.54 -25.21 16.42
N LEU A 265 -13.63 -25.20 15.09
CA LEU A 265 -12.65 -25.83 14.22
C LEU A 265 -11.26 -25.19 14.38
N TYR A 266 -11.21 -23.86 14.46
CA TYR A 266 -9.95 -23.15 14.54
C TYR A 266 -9.26 -23.33 15.89
N VAL A 267 -10.00 -23.22 17.00
CA VAL A 267 -9.45 -23.45 18.35
C VAL A 267 -8.97 -24.88 18.51
N PHE A 268 -9.69 -25.87 17.95
CA PHE A 268 -9.23 -27.25 17.90
C PHE A 268 -7.83 -27.35 17.25
N TYR A 269 -7.62 -26.81 16.06
CA TYR A 269 -6.30 -26.86 15.41
C TYR A 269 -5.22 -25.96 16.05
N LEU A 270 -5.60 -24.99 16.89
CA LEU A 270 -4.64 -24.26 17.72
C LEU A 270 -4.15 -25.11 18.91
N LEU A 271 -4.98 -26.02 19.41
CA LEU A 271 -4.63 -26.96 20.48
C LEU A 271 -3.88 -28.19 19.96
N HIS A 272 -4.14 -28.60 18.71
CA HIS A 272 -3.48 -29.73 18.04
C HIS A 272 -2.38 -29.27 17.07
N SER A 273 -1.28 -28.76 17.62
CA SER A 273 -0.13 -28.29 16.83
C SER A 273 0.55 -29.40 16.00
N GLU A 274 0.44 -30.65 16.43
CA GLU A 274 0.88 -31.87 15.74
C GLU A 274 0.10 -32.12 14.43
N GLY A 275 -1.09 -31.54 14.33
CA GLY A 275 -2.01 -31.70 13.21
C GLY A 275 -2.82 -32.99 13.27
N VAL A 276 -4.02 -32.94 12.68
CA VAL A 276 -5.00 -34.04 12.68
C VAL A 276 -5.47 -34.30 11.26
N ARG A 277 -5.45 -35.56 10.82
CA ARG A 277 -5.94 -35.93 9.49
C ARG A 277 -7.47 -35.88 9.46
N LEU A 278 -8.05 -35.63 8.28
CA LEU A 278 -9.51 -35.52 8.15
C LEU A 278 -10.24 -36.82 8.56
N ASN A 279 -9.65 -37.99 8.29
CA ASN A 279 -10.21 -39.28 8.66
C ASN A 279 -10.08 -39.59 10.16
N GLU A 280 -9.18 -38.92 10.88
CA GLU A 280 -8.99 -39.05 12.34
C GLU A 280 -9.88 -38.06 13.11
N LEU A 281 -10.45 -37.06 12.43
CA LEU A 281 -11.27 -36.02 13.05
C LEU A 281 -12.52 -36.59 13.76
N SER A 282 -13.00 -37.77 13.35
CA SER A 282 -14.08 -38.50 14.02
C SER A 282 -13.74 -38.94 15.43
N ASP A 283 -12.47 -39.23 15.70
CA ASP A 283 -11.98 -39.71 16.99
C ASP A 283 -11.97 -38.57 18.02
N HIS A 284 -11.78 -37.34 17.54
CA HIS A 284 -11.85 -36.10 18.31
C HIS A 284 -13.28 -35.51 18.41
N ARG A 285 -14.31 -36.27 18.05
CA ARG A 285 -15.71 -35.79 18.06
C ARG A 285 -16.15 -35.25 19.42
N ASN A 286 -15.79 -35.93 20.51
CA ASN A 286 -16.19 -35.52 21.87
C ASN A 286 -15.55 -34.19 22.27
N GLU A 287 -14.29 -34.01 21.90
CA GLU A 287 -13.53 -32.77 22.09
C GLU A 287 -14.14 -31.62 21.29
N LEU A 288 -14.38 -31.80 20.00
CA LEU A 288 -15.05 -30.80 19.16
C LEU A 288 -16.45 -30.43 19.68
N LEU A 289 -17.20 -31.41 20.20
CA LEU A 289 -18.49 -31.18 20.83
C LEU A 289 -18.37 -30.31 22.10
N SER A 290 -17.35 -30.58 22.92
CA SER A 290 -17.09 -29.83 24.15
C SER A 290 -16.70 -28.38 23.85
N LEU A 291 -15.82 -28.15 22.88
CA LEU A 291 -15.44 -26.82 22.40
C LEU A 291 -16.66 -26.07 21.83
N TYR A 292 -17.47 -26.73 21.01
CA TYR A 292 -18.66 -26.10 20.43
C TYR A 292 -19.66 -25.65 21.49
N ARG A 293 -19.89 -26.47 22.52
CA ARG A 293 -20.79 -26.13 23.64
C ARG A 293 -20.31 -24.89 24.40
N ARG A 294 -19.00 -24.73 24.59
CA ARG A 294 -18.42 -23.51 25.21
C ARG A 294 -18.72 -22.25 24.40
N PHE A 295 -18.78 -22.35 23.06
CA PHE A 295 -19.13 -21.24 22.18
C PHE A 295 -20.64 -21.08 21.95
N SER A 296 -21.47 -22.04 22.37
CA SER A 296 -22.91 -22.08 22.05
C SER A 296 -23.77 -22.41 23.27
N VAL A 297 -23.96 -21.41 24.14
CA VAL A 297 -24.69 -21.55 25.43
C VAL A 297 -26.21 -21.75 25.25
N HIS A 298 -26.77 -21.41 24.08
CA HIS A 298 -28.23 -21.42 23.85
C HIS A 298 -28.71 -22.31 22.68
N ASP A 299 -27.83 -23.15 22.11
CA ASP A 299 -28.24 -24.07 21.03
C ASP A 299 -28.78 -25.41 21.59
N ASP A 300 -29.79 -25.96 20.91
CA ASP A 300 -30.33 -27.30 21.17
C ASP A 300 -29.26 -28.39 20.95
N ASP A 301 -29.04 -29.26 21.95
CA ASP A 301 -28.02 -30.32 21.94
C ASP A 301 -28.16 -31.25 20.72
N LYS A 302 -29.40 -31.50 20.25
CA LYS A 302 -29.62 -32.29 19.03
C LYS A 302 -29.06 -31.60 17.79
N LYS A 303 -29.22 -30.28 17.69
CA LYS A 303 -28.68 -29.47 16.57
C LYS A 303 -27.16 -29.37 16.64
N ILE A 304 -26.59 -29.24 17.83
CA ILE A 304 -25.13 -29.23 18.05
C ILE A 304 -24.52 -30.54 17.56
N ARG A 305 -25.04 -31.68 18.03
CA ARG A 305 -24.55 -33.01 17.63
C ARG A 305 -24.63 -33.22 16.13
N LYS A 306 -25.71 -32.79 15.47
CA LYS A 306 -25.86 -32.91 14.01
C LYS A 306 -24.80 -32.09 13.26
N ARG A 307 -24.53 -30.86 13.69
CA ARG A 307 -23.51 -29.99 13.08
C ARG A 307 -22.10 -30.57 13.23
N ILE A 308 -21.74 -31.04 14.42
CA ILE A 308 -20.43 -31.66 14.66
C ILE A 308 -20.32 -32.99 13.92
N THR A 309 -21.37 -33.80 13.88
CA THR A 309 -21.38 -35.05 13.09
C THR A 309 -21.08 -34.78 11.62
N SER A 310 -21.69 -33.74 11.04
CA SER A 310 -21.39 -33.34 9.66
C SER A 310 -20.00 -32.75 9.50
N LEU A 311 -19.43 -32.11 10.52
CA LEU A 311 -18.09 -31.52 10.46
C LEU A 311 -16.99 -32.58 10.46
N VAL A 312 -17.16 -33.66 11.24
CA VAL A 312 -16.18 -34.74 11.38
C VAL A 312 -16.35 -35.86 10.36
N ASP A 313 -17.38 -35.81 9.54
CA ASP A 313 -17.63 -36.79 8.49
C ASP A 313 -16.69 -36.54 7.29
N PRO A 314 -15.77 -37.46 6.96
CA PRO A 314 -14.82 -37.28 5.85
C PRO A 314 -15.50 -37.18 4.48
N PHE A 315 -16.74 -37.68 4.35
CA PHE A 315 -17.53 -37.61 3.11
C PHE A 315 -18.37 -36.34 3.02
N SER A 316 -18.40 -35.52 4.08
CA SER A 316 -19.12 -34.25 4.10
C SER A 316 -18.23 -33.09 3.64
N ASN A 317 -18.80 -32.18 2.87
CA ASN A 317 -18.12 -30.93 2.47
C ASN A 317 -18.00 -29.91 3.61
N SER A 318 -18.62 -30.16 4.76
CA SER A 318 -18.68 -29.21 5.89
C SER A 318 -17.29 -28.74 6.33
N PHE A 319 -16.34 -29.66 6.53
CA PHE A 319 -14.98 -29.31 6.92
C PHE A 319 -14.30 -28.38 5.90
N SER A 320 -14.30 -28.78 4.63
CA SER A 320 -13.65 -28.05 3.53
C SER A 320 -14.24 -26.65 3.33
N GLU A 321 -15.56 -26.51 3.47
CA GLU A 321 -16.26 -25.23 3.43
C GLU A 321 -15.84 -24.32 4.59
N LYS A 322 -15.87 -24.83 5.83
CA LYS A 322 -15.50 -24.03 7.01
C LYS A 322 -14.03 -23.66 7.03
N LYS A 323 -13.14 -24.58 6.67
CA LYS A 323 -11.70 -24.30 6.46
C LYS A 323 -11.50 -23.20 5.42
N SER A 324 -12.16 -23.30 4.27
CA SER A 324 -12.01 -22.31 3.18
C SER A 324 -12.56 -20.93 3.56
N ALA A 325 -13.70 -20.88 4.24
CA ALA A 325 -14.28 -19.63 4.74
C ALA A 325 -13.39 -18.98 5.80
N LEU A 326 -12.93 -19.76 6.78
CA LEU A 326 -11.98 -19.34 7.82
C LEU A 326 -10.68 -18.79 7.23
N ASN A 327 -10.04 -19.54 6.33
CA ASN A 327 -8.79 -19.14 5.68
C ASN A 327 -8.96 -17.89 4.81
N ARG A 328 -10.16 -17.65 4.26
CA ARG A 328 -10.48 -16.40 3.55
C ARG A 328 -10.59 -15.23 4.51
N LYS A 329 -11.26 -15.40 5.65
CA LYS A 329 -11.37 -14.36 6.68
C LYS A 329 -10.02 -13.96 7.26
N LEU A 330 -9.16 -14.94 7.57
CA LEU A 330 -7.80 -14.69 8.06
C LEU A 330 -6.96 -13.90 7.05
N ARG A 331 -6.97 -14.29 5.77
CA ARG A 331 -6.24 -13.58 4.71
C ARG A 331 -6.83 -12.22 4.37
N GLY A 332 -8.15 -12.05 4.49
CA GLY A 332 -8.80 -10.76 4.32
C GLY A 332 -8.47 -9.80 5.47
N LEU A 333 -8.35 -10.32 6.70
CA LEU A 333 -8.09 -9.53 7.89
C LEU A 333 -6.61 -9.12 8.03
N LEU A 334 -5.68 -10.07 7.82
CA LEU A 334 -4.24 -9.88 8.04
C LEU A 334 -3.46 -9.64 6.75
N GLY A 335 -4.12 -9.68 5.59
CA GLY A 335 -3.46 -9.70 4.28
C GLY A 335 -2.98 -11.11 3.88
N LYS A 336 -2.66 -11.24 2.58
CA LYS A 336 -2.33 -12.55 1.96
C LYS A 336 -1.05 -13.17 2.53
N GLU A 337 -0.04 -12.37 2.82
CA GLU A 337 1.27 -12.84 3.32
C GLU A 337 1.19 -13.28 4.78
N MET A 338 0.89 -12.36 5.71
CA MET A 338 0.77 -12.67 7.15
C MET A 338 -0.35 -13.68 7.44
N GLY A 339 -1.53 -13.52 6.82
CA GLY A 339 -2.67 -14.41 7.04
C GLY A 339 -2.38 -15.88 6.69
N SER A 340 -1.42 -16.13 5.79
CA SER A 340 -1.02 -17.50 5.43
C SER A 340 -0.39 -18.27 6.59
N HIS A 341 0.20 -17.61 7.58
CA HIS A 341 0.81 -18.27 8.75
C HIS A 341 -0.25 -18.78 9.74
N TYR A 342 -1.42 -18.15 9.78
CA TYR A 342 -2.51 -18.47 10.70
C TYR A 342 -3.56 -19.41 10.10
N THR A 343 -3.48 -19.69 8.80
CA THR A 343 -4.45 -20.56 8.12
C THR A 343 -4.24 -22.04 8.44
N ILE A 344 -5.33 -22.81 8.45
CA ILE A 344 -5.25 -24.28 8.50
C ILE A 344 -4.69 -24.75 7.15
N LYS A 345 -3.49 -25.35 7.17
CA LYS A 345 -2.80 -25.92 6.01
C LYS A 345 -2.90 -27.45 6.03
N GLY A 346 -2.66 -28.08 4.88
CA GLY A 346 -2.76 -29.53 4.70
C GLY A 346 -3.50 -29.88 3.41
N GLU A 347 -3.09 -30.98 2.80
CA GLU A 347 -3.69 -31.57 1.61
C GLU A 347 -4.60 -32.76 1.98
N PRO A 348 -5.60 -33.11 1.15
CA PRO A 348 -6.39 -34.33 1.36
C PRO A 348 -5.49 -35.56 1.50
N GLY A 349 -5.60 -36.27 2.63
CA GLY A 349 -4.75 -37.43 2.96
C GLY A 349 -3.56 -37.11 3.88
N SER A 350 -3.23 -35.83 4.10
CA SER A 350 -2.23 -35.37 5.07
C SER A 350 -2.87 -34.81 6.34
N ALA A 351 -2.07 -34.65 7.40
CA ALA A 351 -2.53 -33.98 8.61
C ALA A 351 -2.76 -32.49 8.31
N PHE A 352 -3.87 -31.95 8.82
CA PHE A 352 -4.14 -30.52 8.79
C PHE A 352 -3.61 -29.89 10.07
N CYS A 353 -2.92 -28.75 9.97
CA CYS A 353 -2.36 -28.04 11.11
C CYS A 353 -2.33 -26.53 10.87
N ILE A 354 -2.12 -25.76 11.94
CA ILE A 354 -1.76 -24.35 11.87
C ILE A 354 -0.27 -24.27 12.16
N GLY A 355 0.51 -23.72 11.23
CA GLY A 355 1.97 -23.64 11.33
C GLY A 355 2.46 -22.54 12.28
N LEU A 356 1.81 -22.38 13.44
CA LEU A 356 2.08 -21.36 14.45
C LEU A 356 2.71 -22.04 15.68
N ALA A 357 3.85 -21.54 16.15
CA ALA A 357 4.49 -22.09 17.35
C ALA A 357 3.66 -21.79 18.61
N VAL A 358 3.72 -22.70 19.60
CA VAL A 358 2.90 -22.65 20.82
C VAL A 358 3.08 -21.35 21.61
N GLU A 359 4.26 -20.74 21.55
CA GLU A 359 4.56 -19.45 22.19
C GLU A 359 3.71 -18.28 21.68
N TYR A 360 3.18 -18.37 20.45
CA TYR A 360 2.29 -17.38 19.85
C TYR A 360 0.80 -17.71 20.06
N ILE A 361 0.47 -18.76 20.83
CA ILE A 361 -0.90 -19.21 21.07
C ILE A 361 -1.25 -19.00 22.54
N HIS A 362 -2.10 -18.01 22.81
CA HIS A 362 -2.61 -17.73 24.15
C HIS A 362 -4.09 -18.09 24.24
N ILE A 363 -4.39 -19.20 24.90
CA ILE A 363 -5.77 -19.65 25.11
C ILE A 363 -6.02 -19.62 26.61
N ASP A 364 -7.04 -18.86 27.03
CA ASP A 364 -7.44 -18.78 28.43
C ASP A 364 -7.80 -20.19 28.96
N GLU A 365 -7.46 -20.47 30.23
CA GLU A 365 -7.49 -21.82 30.81
C GLU A 365 -8.84 -22.53 30.70
N GLU A 366 -9.95 -21.78 30.74
CA GLU A 366 -11.30 -22.34 30.61
C GLU A 366 -11.55 -23.05 29.26
N TYR A 367 -10.73 -22.78 28.24
CA TYR A 367 -10.81 -23.42 26.93
C TYR A 367 -9.79 -24.54 26.72
N ARG A 368 -8.77 -24.63 27.57
CA ARG A 368 -7.84 -25.77 27.58
C ARG A 368 -8.60 -26.95 28.19
N LEU A 369 -8.78 -28.02 27.43
CA LEU A 369 -9.35 -29.25 27.98
C LEU A 369 -8.30 -29.82 28.93
N SER A 370 -8.69 -30.05 30.19
CA SER A 370 -7.89 -30.85 31.12
C SER A 370 -7.75 -32.24 30.50
N VAL A 371 -6.54 -32.56 30.06
CA VAL A 371 -6.13 -33.89 29.60
C VAL A 371 -6.35 -34.90 30.73
#